data_AF-A0A497LBH1-F1
#
_entry.id   AF-A0A497LBH1-F1
#
_cell.length_a   1.000
_cell.length_b   1.000
_cell.length_c   1.000
_cell.angle_alpha   90.00
_cell.angle_beta   90.00
_cell.angle_gamma   90.00
#
_symmetry.space_group_name_H-M   'P 1'
#
loop_
_entity.id
_entity.type
_entity.pdbx_description
1 polymer ?
#
loop_
_entity_poly.entity_id
_entity_poly.type
_entity_poly.pdbx_seq_one_letter_code
_entity_poly.pdbx_strand_id
1 'polypeptide(L)'
;MAVVAPAAPPAERPGTGLLLAGWILGLLAFFGYLAWLFVYMIWPMMYAGGIWLWVLFLPELAWLTVFSLIWTILCLVGTILTFMAWSKAKRGESPGALGIVGGVLLLLTSVIAGILAIIGASQAK
;
A
#
# COMPACT_ATOMS: atom_id res chain seq x y z
N MET A 1 31.09 32.44 -24.53
CA MET A 1 30.71 31.30 -23.67
C MET A 1 29.32 30.86 -24.10
N ALA A 2 29.18 29.70 -24.73
CA ALA A 2 27.86 29.18 -25.07
C ALA A 2 27.18 28.77 -23.76
N VAL A 3 26.10 29.47 -23.39
CA VAL A 3 25.25 29.10 -22.26
C VAL A 3 24.55 27.81 -22.67
N VAL A 4 25.05 26.68 -22.18
CA VAL A 4 24.36 25.39 -22.33
C VAL A 4 23.08 25.50 -21.51
N ALA A 5 21.95 25.66 -22.19
CA ALA A 5 20.65 25.63 -21.54
C ALA A 5 20.49 24.26 -20.85
N PRO A 6 20.09 24.22 -19.56
CA PRO A 6 19.85 22.96 -18.89
C PRO A 6 18.80 22.16 -19.67
N ALA A 7 19.08 20.88 -19.90
CA ALA A 7 18.15 19.98 -20.56
C ALA A 7 16.79 20.05 -19.86
N ALA A 8 15.71 20.20 -20.64
CA ALA A 8 14.36 20.23 -20.10
C ALA A 8 14.14 18.96 -19.23
N PRO A 9 13.56 19.09 -18.02
CA PRO A 9 13.29 17.93 -17.19
C PRO A 9 12.46 16.92 -17.98
N PRO A 10 12.75 15.61 -17.85
CA PRO A 10 11.97 14.58 -18.52
C PRO A 10 10.48 14.77 -18.22
N ALA A 11 9.65 14.78 -19.27
CA ALA A 11 8.22 14.91 -19.10
C ALA A 11 7.68 13.72 -18.28
N GLU A 12 6.82 13.99 -17.30
CA GLU A 12 6.17 12.94 -16.52
C GLU A 12 5.38 12.01 -17.45
N ARG A 13 5.41 10.70 -17.16
CA ARG A 13 4.65 9.75 -17.97
C ARG A 13 3.14 9.89 -17.71
N PRO A 14 2.29 9.66 -18.73
CA PRO A 14 0.84 9.58 -18.52
C PRO A 14 0.50 8.52 -17.48
N GLY A 15 -0.53 8.74 -16.66
CA GLY A 15 -0.89 7.85 -15.56
C GLY A 15 -0.15 8.07 -14.23
N THR A 16 0.83 8.97 -14.18
CA THR A 16 1.55 9.33 -12.94
C THR A 16 0.59 9.81 -11.83
N GLY A 17 -0.43 10.59 -12.17
CA GLY A 17 -1.46 11.02 -11.22
C GLY A 17 -2.29 9.86 -10.63
N LEU A 18 -2.59 8.84 -11.44
CA LEU A 18 -3.34 7.66 -10.97
C LEU A 18 -2.48 6.77 -10.07
N LEU A 19 -1.19 6.62 -10.39
CA LEU A 19 -0.23 5.93 -9.52
C LEU A 19 -0.10 6.64 -8.16
N LEU A 20 -0.06 7.98 -8.16
CA LEU A 20 -0.04 8.75 -6.92
C LEU A 20 -1.33 8.54 -6.10
N ALA A 21 -2.50 8.61 -6.74
CA ALA A 21 -3.78 8.38 -6.08
C ALA A 21 -3.87 6.95 -5.51
N GLY A 22 -3.46 5.94 -6.29
CA GLY A 22 -3.39 4.55 -5.83
C GLY A 22 -2.45 4.38 -4.63
N TRP A 23 -1.30 5.05 -4.64
CA TRP A 23 -0.38 5.06 -3.51
C TRP A 23 -0.95 5.71 -2.25
N ILE A 24 -1.58 6.89 -2.36
CA ILE A 24 -2.21 7.59 -1.22
C ILE A 24 -3.30 6.71 -0.59
N LEU A 25 -4.14 6.10 -1.42
CA LEU A 25 -5.19 5.21 -0.93
C LEU A 25 -4.62 3.90 -0.35
N GLY A 26 -3.53 3.40 -0.90
CA GLY A 26 -2.78 2.28 -0.32
C GLY A 26 -2.23 2.59 1.07
N LEU A 27 -1.64 3.78 1.25
CA LEU A 27 -1.20 4.27 2.56
C LEU A 27 -2.36 4.39 3.55
N LEU A 28 -3.48 4.97 3.13
CA LEU A 28 -4.65 5.11 3.98
C LEU A 28 -5.20 3.75 4.42
N ALA A 29 -5.26 2.78 3.50
CA ALA A 29 -5.62 1.40 3.81
C ALA A 29 -4.63 0.77 4.79
N PHE A 30 -3.31 0.94 4.58
CA PHE A 30 -2.28 0.43 5.48
C PHE A 30 -2.43 0.98 6.90
N PHE A 31 -2.63 2.29 7.08
CA PHE A 31 -2.87 2.87 8.41
C PHE A 31 -4.17 2.36 9.03
N GLY A 32 -5.21 2.12 8.22
CA GLY A 32 -6.44 1.45 8.65
C GLY A 32 -6.18 0.05 9.20
N TYR A 33 -5.41 -0.78 8.48
CA TYR A 33 -5.02 -2.12 8.93
C TYR A 33 -4.14 -2.08 10.19
N LEU A 34 -3.22 -1.12 10.28
CA LEU A 34 -2.37 -0.96 11.45
C LEU A 34 -3.19 -0.55 12.69
N ALA A 35 -4.12 0.40 12.53
CA ALA A 35 -5.05 0.79 13.59
C ALA A 35 -5.94 -0.38 14.00
N TRP A 36 -6.45 -1.16 13.03
CA TRP A 36 -7.25 -2.35 13.29
C TRP A 36 -6.47 -3.39 14.10
N LEU A 37 -5.21 -3.66 13.73
CA LEU A 37 -4.31 -4.56 14.46
C LEU A 37 -4.13 -4.08 15.91
N PHE A 38 -3.89 -2.77 16.12
CA PHE A 38 -3.70 -2.19 17.44
C PHE A 38 -4.96 -2.33 18.31
N VAL A 39 -6.14 -2.03 17.75
CA VAL A 39 -7.42 -2.23 18.42
C VAL A 39 -7.62 -3.71 18.77
N TYR A 40 -7.34 -4.63 17.86
CA TYR A 40 -7.50 -6.07 18.14
C TYR A 40 -6.58 -6.59 19.25
N MET A 41 -5.37 -6.05 19.37
CA MET A 41 -4.44 -6.47 20.42
C MET A 41 -4.77 -5.84 21.78
N ILE A 42 -5.25 -4.59 21.81
CA ILE A 42 -5.42 -3.82 23.05
C ILE A 42 -6.86 -3.87 23.58
N TRP A 43 -7.85 -3.93 22.70
CA TRP A 43 -9.26 -4.03 23.10
C TRP A 43 -9.54 -5.17 24.08
N PRO A 44 -9.02 -6.40 23.88
CA PRO A 44 -9.24 -7.48 24.82
C PRO A 44 -8.50 -7.22 26.15
N MET A 45 -7.38 -6.49 26.15
CA MET A 45 -6.67 -6.04 27.38
C MET A 45 -7.48 -5.04 28.19
N MET A 46 -8.31 -4.24 27.53
CA MET A 46 -9.14 -3.25 28.21
C MET A 46 -10.48 -3.81 28.72
N TYR A 47 -11.05 -4.82 28.04
CA TYR A 47 -12.41 -5.29 28.31
C TYR A 47 -12.54 -6.73 28.85
N ALA A 48 -11.52 -7.58 28.70
CA ALA A 48 -11.57 -8.92 29.30
C ALA A 48 -11.22 -8.83 30.79
N GLY A 49 -12.23 -8.59 31.62
CA GLY A 49 -12.13 -8.47 33.09
C GLY A 49 -11.71 -9.75 33.84
N GLY A 50 -11.07 -10.71 33.18
CA GLY A 50 -10.56 -11.92 33.82
C GLY A 50 -9.67 -12.76 32.91
N ILE A 51 -8.58 -13.29 33.48
CA ILE A 51 -7.59 -14.15 32.80
C ILE A 51 -8.21 -15.39 32.14
N TRP A 52 -9.42 -15.79 32.55
CA TRP A 52 -10.15 -16.94 32.04
C TRP A 52 -10.75 -16.72 30.65
N LEU A 53 -11.18 -15.49 30.31
CA LEU A 53 -11.61 -15.14 28.96
C LEU A 53 -10.43 -15.20 27.98
N TRP A 54 -9.24 -14.81 28.45
CA TRP A 54 -8.02 -14.89 27.65
C TRP A 54 -7.67 -16.31 27.23
N VAL A 55 -7.77 -17.29 28.14
CA VAL A 55 -7.45 -18.69 27.83
C VAL A 55 -8.41 -19.26 26.78
N LEU A 56 -9.68 -18.85 26.79
CA LEU A 56 -10.68 -19.31 25.83
C LEU A 56 -10.56 -18.66 24.45
N PHE A 57 -10.12 -17.39 24.37
CA PHE A 57 -10.02 -16.65 23.11
C PHE A 57 -8.59 -16.53 22.56
N LEU A 58 -7.57 -16.98 23.30
CA LEU A 58 -6.16 -16.92 22.92
C LEU A 58 -5.88 -17.58 21.55
N PRO A 59 -6.40 -18.78 21.25
CA PRO A 59 -6.18 -19.43 19.95
C PRO A 59 -6.78 -18.63 18.78
N GLU A 60 -8.02 -18.17 18.93
CA GLU A 60 -8.73 -17.38 17.93
C GLU A 60 -8.07 -16.01 17.73
N LEU A 61 -7.68 -15.34 18.81
CA LEU A 61 -6.95 -14.07 18.75
C LEU A 61 -5.58 -14.24 18.08
N ALA A 62 -4.86 -15.33 18.37
CA ALA A 62 -3.59 -15.63 17.70
C ALA A 62 -3.78 -15.82 16.19
N TRP A 63 -4.79 -16.61 15.78
CA TRP A 63 -5.10 -16.82 14.36
C TRP A 63 -5.47 -15.52 13.64
N LEU A 64 -6.36 -14.73 14.23
CA LEU A 64 -6.77 -13.43 13.67
C LEU A 64 -5.59 -12.45 13.60
N THR A 65 -4.69 -12.46 14.59
CA THR A 65 -3.49 -11.61 14.60
C THR A 65 -2.56 -11.98 13.45
N VAL A 66 -2.29 -13.28 13.23
CA VAL A 66 -1.46 -13.75 12.12
C VAL A 66 -2.08 -13.36 10.78
N PHE A 67 -3.38 -13.59 10.61
CA PHE A 67 -4.07 -13.24 9.37
C PHE A 67 -4.05 -11.73 9.11
N SER A 68 -4.27 -10.91 10.14
CA SER A 68 -4.22 -9.46 10.04
C SER A 68 -2.80 -8.97 9.74
N LEU A 69 -1.76 -9.59 10.30
CA LEU A 69 -0.36 -9.28 9.99
C LEU A 69 -0.04 -9.56 8.51
N ILE A 70 -0.48 -10.70 7.98
CA ILE A 70 -0.30 -11.03 6.56
C ILE A 70 -0.91 -9.94 5.67
N TRP A 71 -2.15 -9.52 5.96
CA TRP A 71 -2.79 -8.47 5.17
C TRP A 71 -2.11 -7.11 5.28
N THR A 72 -1.68 -6.72 6.48
CA THR A 72 -0.93 -5.49 6.71
C THR A 72 0.38 -5.49 5.92
N ILE A 73 1.11 -6.61 5.92
CA ILE A 73 2.36 -6.76 5.16
C ILE A 73 2.10 -6.69 3.66
N LEU A 74 1.10 -7.39 3.15
CA LEU A 74 0.74 -7.34 1.72
C LEU A 74 0.36 -5.93 1.29
N CYS A 75 -0.42 -5.21 2.10
CA CYS A 75 -0.80 -3.82 1.85
C CYS A 75 0.43 -2.90 1.81
N LEU A 76 1.34 -3.07 2.77
CA LEU A 76 2.59 -2.32 2.84
C LEU A 76 3.46 -2.55 1.60
N VAL A 77 3.69 -3.82 1.24
CA VAL A 77 4.49 -4.17 0.07
C VAL A 77 3.84 -3.62 -1.20
N GLY A 78 2.53 -3.80 -1.39
CA GLY A 78 1.81 -3.23 -2.54
C GLY A 78 1.93 -1.71 -2.63
N THR A 79 1.82 -1.02 -1.49
CA THR A 79 2.00 0.44 -1.40
C THR A 79 3.41 0.87 -1.77
N ILE A 80 4.45 0.18 -1.28
CA ILE A 80 5.86 0.46 -1.60
C ILE A 80 6.14 0.25 -3.10
N LEU A 81 5.67 -0.86 -3.68
CA LEU A 81 5.84 -1.11 -5.12
C LEU A 81 5.16 -0.04 -5.97
N THR A 82 3.94 0.38 -5.58
CA THR A 82 3.20 1.46 -6.25
C THR A 82 3.91 2.80 -6.13
N PHE A 83 4.52 3.10 -4.98
CA PHE A 83 5.36 4.29 -4.80
C PHE A 83 6.59 4.28 -5.70
N MET A 84 7.29 3.14 -5.79
CA MET A 84 8.45 3.01 -6.67
C MET A 84 8.06 3.18 -8.15
N ALA A 85 6.90 2.63 -8.54
CA ALA A 85 6.35 2.83 -9.88
C ALA A 85 6.01 4.30 -10.14
N TRP A 86 5.36 4.98 -9.21
CA TRP A 86 5.08 6.41 -9.29
C TRP A 86 6.37 7.23 -9.41
N SER A 87 7.37 6.97 -8.57
CA SER A 87 8.65 7.68 -8.55
C SER A 87 9.39 7.57 -9.89
N LYS A 88 9.34 6.39 -10.52
CA LYS A 88 9.87 6.18 -11.87
C LYS A 88 9.07 6.94 -12.93
N ALA A 89 7.75 6.80 -12.92
CA ALA A 89 6.88 7.48 -13.87
C ALA A 89 7.02 9.02 -13.81
N LYS A 90 7.19 9.57 -12.60
CA LYS A 90 7.47 10.98 -12.35
C LYS A 90 8.81 11.45 -12.92
N ARG A 91 9.81 10.56 -13.01
CA ARG A 91 11.11 10.83 -13.65
C ARG A 91 11.09 10.62 -15.17
N GLY A 92 9.93 10.30 -15.75
CA GLY A 92 9.81 9.93 -17.17
C GLY A 92 10.25 8.49 -17.47
N GLU A 93 10.65 7.72 -16.46
CA GLU A 93 11.10 6.33 -16.60
C GLU A 93 9.92 5.36 -16.64
N SER A 94 10.12 4.21 -17.29
CA SER A 94 9.11 3.14 -17.27
C SER A 94 9.00 2.53 -15.86
N PRO A 95 7.80 2.49 -15.26
CA PRO A 95 7.59 1.78 -14.01
C PRO A 95 7.75 0.25 -14.16
N GLY A 96 7.71 -0.27 -15.39
CA GLY A 96 7.83 -1.70 -15.67
C GLY A 96 6.74 -2.52 -14.97
N ALA A 97 7.12 -3.70 -14.46
CA ALA A 97 6.20 -4.57 -13.74
C ALA A 97 5.81 -4.05 -12.35
N LEU A 98 6.55 -3.09 -11.77
CA LEU A 98 6.36 -2.64 -10.38
C LEU A 98 4.96 -2.06 -10.15
N GLY A 99 4.45 -1.28 -11.11
CA GLY A 99 3.12 -0.67 -10.99
C GLY A 99 1.99 -1.69 -11.05
N ILE A 100 2.13 -2.72 -11.90
CA ILE A 100 1.14 -3.79 -12.02
C ILE A 100 1.19 -4.71 -10.79
N VAL A 101 2.39 -5.15 -10.38
CA VAL A 101 2.55 -6.02 -9.20
C VAL A 101 2.11 -5.29 -7.93
N GLY A 102 2.50 -4.03 -7.76
CA GLY A 102 2.04 -3.19 -6.66
C GLY A 102 0.53 -3.00 -6.65
N GLY A 103 -0.07 -2.75 -7.82
CA GLY A 103 -1.51 -2.63 -7.98
C GLY A 103 -2.27 -3.93 -7.68
N VAL A 104 -1.75 -5.10 -8.08
CA VAL A 104 -2.34 -6.41 -7.76
C VAL A 104 -2.31 -6.68 -6.25
N LEU A 105 -1.18 -6.42 -5.59
CA LEU A 105 -1.06 -6.57 -4.14
C LEU A 105 -2.01 -5.61 -3.40
N LEU A 106 -2.13 -4.37 -3.88
CA LEU A 106 -3.11 -3.42 -3.36
C LEU A 106 -4.54 -3.89 -3.63
N LEU A 107 -4.85 -4.52 -4.76
CA LEU A 107 -6.20 -5.01 -5.06
C LEU A 107 -6.70 -6.05 -4.04
N LEU A 108 -5.80 -6.84 -3.47
CA LEU A 108 -6.12 -7.81 -2.42
C LEU A 108 -6.44 -7.15 -1.06
N THR A 109 -6.09 -5.87 -0.87
CA THR A 109 -6.19 -5.16 0.41
C THR A 109 -7.05 -3.88 0.32
N SER A 110 -7.17 -3.29 -0.86
CA SER A 110 -7.94 -2.09 -1.17
C SER A 110 -8.22 -2.04 -2.66
N VAL A 111 -9.45 -2.44 -3.03
CA VAL A 111 -9.90 -2.57 -4.42
C VAL A 111 -9.68 -1.28 -5.21
N ILE A 112 -10.05 -0.13 -4.64
CA ILE A 112 -9.94 1.18 -5.31
C ILE A 112 -8.46 1.55 -5.52
N ALA A 113 -7.62 1.39 -4.50
CA ALA A 113 -6.20 1.69 -4.59
C ALA A 113 -5.51 0.81 -5.66
N GLY A 114 -5.83 -0.49 -5.67
CA GLY A 114 -5.29 -1.45 -6.63
C GLY A 114 -5.70 -1.14 -8.07
N ILE A 115 -6.97 -0.84 -8.33
CA ILE A 115 -7.45 -0.49 -9.68
C ILE A 115 -6.74 0.77 -10.20
N LEU A 116 -6.66 1.82 -9.38
CA LEU A 116 -5.99 3.07 -9.78
C LEU A 116 -4.50 2.86 -10.07
N ALA A 117 -3.83 2.04 -9.26
CA ALA A 117 -2.43 1.68 -9.48
C ALA A 117 -2.24 0.88 -10.79
N ILE A 118 -3.11 -0.09 -11.09
CA ILE A 118 -3.04 -0.85 -12.35
C ILE A 118 -3.29 0.04 -13.56
N ILE A 119 -4.34 0.88 -13.52
CA ILE A 119 -4.64 1.78 -14.63
C ILE A 119 -3.49 2.78 -14.83
N GLY A 120 -3.00 3.39 -13.76
CA GLY A 120 -1.85 4.30 -13.80
C GLY A 120 -0.59 3.63 -14.35
N ALA A 121 -0.32 2.39 -13.96
CA ALA A 121 0.80 1.61 -14.47
C ALA A 121 0.66 1.28 -15.96
N SER A 122 -0.56 0.97 -16.41
CA SER A 122 -0.84 0.67 -17.82
C SER A 122 -0.65 1.88 -18.72
N GLN A 123 -1.01 3.08 -18.24
CA GLN A 123 -0.82 4.34 -18.96
C GLN A 123 0.63 4.81 -18.94
N ALA A 124 1.38 4.48 -17.89
CA ALA A 124 2.79 4.87 -17.74
C ALA A 124 3.78 3.94 -18.47
N LYS A 125 3.30 2.92 -19.18
CA LYS A 125 4.10 1.91 -19.87
C LYS A 125 4.74 2.47 -21.14
#